data_AF-A0A368GR35-F1
#
_entry.id   AF-A0A368GR35-F1
#
_cell.length_a   1.000
_cell.length_b   1.000
_cell.length_c   1.000
_cell.angle_alpha   90.00
_cell.angle_beta   90.00
_cell.angle_gamma   90.00
#
_symmetry.space_group_name_H-M   'P 1'
#
loop_
_entity.id
_entity.type
_entity.pdbx_description
1 polymer ?
#
loop_
_entity_poly.entity_id
_entity_poly.type
_entity_poly.pdbx_seq_one_letter_code
_entity_poly.pdbx_strand_id
1 'polypeptide(L)'
;MGKRNPCRGKHYFVSNSSDTYVQMPGRWSIQYGTGSAEGFYGNDTVRFGDVGTNQLIVPGCQVGQADKIAEFFAGVRIHSLSKPAT
;
A
#
# COMPACT_ATOMS: atom_id res chain seq x y z
N MET A 1 13.95 -1.90 -23.81
CA MET A 1 12.98 -2.61 -22.96
C MET A 1 12.38 -1.60 -22.00
N GLY A 2 11.05 -1.40 -22.03
CA GLY A 2 10.38 -0.42 -21.18
C GLY A 2 10.23 -0.91 -19.74
N LYS A 3 10.41 -0.01 -18.77
CA LYS A 3 10.20 -0.31 -17.35
C LYS A 3 8.77 -0.81 -17.12
N ARG A 4 8.62 -1.97 -16.48
CA ARG A 4 7.30 -2.52 -16.14
C ARG A 4 6.73 -1.77 -14.95
N ASN A 5 5.50 -1.23 -15.07
CA ASN A 5 4.82 -0.60 -13.94
C ASN A 5 4.61 -1.64 -12.83
N PRO A 6 5.25 -1.48 -11.65
CA PRO A 6 5.20 -2.46 -10.59
C PRO A 6 3.84 -2.50 -9.90
N CYS A 7 2.99 -1.48 -10.02
CA CYS A 7 1.64 -1.46 -9.49
C CYS A 7 0.61 -2.17 -10.40
N ARG A 8 0.98 -2.46 -11.67
CA ARG A 8 0.04 -3.03 -12.64
C ARG A 8 -0.44 -4.41 -12.20
N GLY A 9 -1.77 -4.57 -12.12
CA GLY A 9 -2.43 -5.85 -11.78
C GLY A 9 -2.47 -6.17 -10.29
N LYS A 10 -2.09 -5.23 -9.41
CA LYS A 10 -2.26 -5.35 -7.96
C LYS A 10 -3.48 -4.57 -7.50
N HIS A 11 -4.08 -4.99 -6.39
CA HIS A 11 -5.01 -4.15 -5.66
C HIS A 11 -4.25 -2.98 -5.04
N TYR A 12 -4.80 -1.78 -5.18
CA TYR A 12 -4.25 -0.54 -4.64
C TYR A 12 -5.23 0.05 -3.62
N PHE A 13 -4.68 0.77 -2.66
CA PHE A 13 -5.48 1.44 -1.64
C PHE A 13 -5.75 2.89 -2.06
N VAL A 14 -7.03 3.21 -2.25
CA VAL A 14 -7.47 4.57 -2.59
C VAL A 14 -7.86 5.28 -1.31
N SER A 15 -6.93 6.01 -0.72
CA SER A 15 -7.16 6.71 0.57
C SER A 15 -8.37 7.64 0.56
N ASN A 16 -8.68 8.25 -0.58
CA ASN A 16 -9.82 9.16 -0.73
C ASN A 16 -11.19 8.46 -0.74
N SER A 17 -11.22 7.13 -0.80
CA SER A 17 -12.46 6.34 -0.71
C SER A 17 -12.65 5.67 0.65
N SER A 18 -11.83 6.03 1.65
CA SER A 18 -11.93 5.52 3.01
C SER A 18 -12.40 6.64 3.94
N ASP A 19 -13.55 6.45 4.58
CA ASP A 19 -14.13 7.42 5.52
C ASP A 19 -13.39 7.46 6.86
N THR A 20 -12.57 6.44 7.16
CA THR A 20 -11.78 6.35 8.40
C THR A 20 -10.31 6.75 8.20
N TYR A 21 -9.91 7.06 6.97
CA TYR A 21 -8.54 7.42 6.65
C TYR A 21 -8.21 8.85 7.08
N VAL A 22 -7.05 9.01 7.73
CA VAL A 22 -6.45 10.31 8.04
C VAL A 22 -5.01 10.34 7.53
N GLN A 23 -4.65 11.37 6.76
CA GLN A 23 -3.27 11.55 6.34
C GLN A 23 -2.38 11.90 7.54
N MET A 24 -1.22 11.24 7.65
CA MET A 24 -0.26 11.51 8.72
C MET A 24 0.98 12.24 8.17
N PRO A 25 1.65 13.08 8.98
CA PRO A 25 2.92 13.66 8.59
C PRO A 25 4.01 12.57 8.46
N GLY A 26 5.01 12.85 7.63
CA GLY A 26 6.19 12.01 7.47
C GLY A 26 6.11 11.00 6.34
N ARG A 27 7.26 10.38 6.08
CA ARG A 27 7.47 9.42 5.00
C ARG A 27 8.14 8.17 5.54
N TRP A 28 7.92 7.07 4.83
CA TRP A 28 8.57 5.79 5.11
C TRP A 28 9.39 5.35 3.90
N SER A 29 10.44 4.59 4.16
CA SER A 29 11.25 3.95 3.13
C SER A 29 11.75 2.62 3.69
N ILE A 30 11.67 1.56 2.88
CA ILE A 30 12.15 0.23 3.21
C ILE A 30 13.03 -0.25 2.06
N GLN A 31 14.22 -0.76 2.43
CA GLN A 31 15.14 -1.40 1.50
C GLN A 31 15.14 -2.90 1.75
N TYR A 32 14.82 -3.66 0.70
CA TYR A 32 15.08 -5.08 0.60
C TYR A 32 16.36 -5.31 -0.21
N GLY A 33 17.02 -6.46 -0.03
CA GLY A 33 18.19 -6.81 -0.85
C GLY A 33 17.89 -6.82 -2.37
N THR A 34 16.62 -7.04 -2.74
CA THR A 34 16.16 -7.13 -4.13
C THR A 34 15.51 -5.85 -4.67
N GLY A 35 15.30 -4.82 -3.84
CA GLY A 35 14.64 -3.58 -4.25
C GLY A 35 14.14 -2.75 -3.08
N SER A 36 13.54 -1.60 -3.36
CA SER A 36 13.02 -0.69 -2.33
C SER A 36 11.56 -0.32 -2.56
N ALA A 37 10.92 0.17 -1.50
CA ALA A 37 9.63 0.83 -1.56
C ALA A 37 9.65 2.04 -0.63
N GLU A 38 9.00 3.13 -1.05
CA GLU A 38 8.86 4.34 -0.24
C GLU A 38 7.51 4.99 -0.43
N GLY A 39 7.14 5.84 0.52
CA GLY A 39 5.84 6.46 0.54
C GLY A 39 5.57 7.36 1.74
N PHE A 40 4.30 7.56 2.04
CA PHE A 40 3.83 8.41 3.12
C PHE A 40 2.99 7.63 4.12
N TYR A 41 2.91 8.14 5.35
CA TYR A 41 2.09 7.54 6.40
C TYR A 41 0.63 7.99 6.29
N GLY A 42 -0.26 7.12 6.76
CA GLY A 42 -1.61 7.48 7.13
C GLY A 42 -2.07 6.68 8.33
N ASN A 43 -3.23 7.05 8.85
CA ASN A 43 -3.93 6.33 9.89
C ASN A 43 -5.23 5.80 9.29
N ASP A 44 -5.54 4.52 9.46
CA ASP A 44 -6.82 3.96 9.03
C ASP A 44 -7.24 2.76 9.88
N THR A 45 -8.46 2.28 9.65
CA THR A 45 -8.97 1.03 10.19
C THR A 45 -8.48 -0.15 9.36
N VAL A 46 -7.73 -1.06 9.98
CA VAL A 46 -7.28 -2.31 9.36
C VAL A 46 -8.20 -3.46 9.77
N ARG A 47 -8.55 -4.34 8.83
CA ARG A 47 -9.41 -5.51 9.05
C ARG A 47 -8.65 -6.78 8.69
N PHE A 48 -8.59 -7.73 9.61
CA PHE A 48 -7.97 -9.04 9.38
C PHE A 48 -9.05 -10.11 9.16
N GLY A 49 -8.88 -10.91 8.10
CA GLY A 49 -9.83 -11.93 7.64
C GLY A 49 -10.44 -11.59 6.28
N ASP A 50 -11.04 -12.58 5.63
CA ASP A 50 -11.65 -12.41 4.31
C ASP A 50 -12.89 -11.52 4.34
N VAL A 51 -13.15 -10.85 3.23
CA VAL A 51 -14.34 -10.01 3.04
C VAL A 51 -15.60 -10.86 3.28
N GLY A 52 -16.52 -10.36 4.11
CA GLY A 52 -17.78 -11.04 4.43
C GLY A 52 -17.68 -12.06 5.58
N THR A 53 -16.50 -12.23 6.20
CA THR A 53 -16.33 -13.05 7.39
C THR A 53 -16.37 -12.22 8.68
N ASN A 54 -16.30 -12.87 9.83
CA ASN A 54 -16.13 -12.17 11.11
C ASN A 54 -14.68 -11.65 11.24
N GLN A 55 -14.44 -10.45 10.73
CA GLN A 55 -13.12 -9.84 10.69
C GLN A 55 -12.73 -9.22 12.04
N LEU A 56 -11.45 -9.33 12.40
CA LEU A 56 -10.88 -8.53 13.48
C LEU A 56 -10.65 -7.10 12.98
N ILE A 57 -11.36 -6.15 13.57
CA ILE A 57 -11.29 -4.72 13.22
C ILE A 57 -10.35 -4.01 14.18
N VAL A 58 -9.31 -3.36 13.64
CA VAL A 58 -8.32 -2.61 14.40
C VAL A 58 -8.32 -1.16 13.91
N PRO A 59 -8.97 -0.22 14.64
CA PRO A 59 -8.96 1.19 14.30
C PRO A 59 -7.61 1.84 14.69
N GLY A 60 -7.31 3.00 14.11
CA GLY A 60 -6.17 3.80 14.55
C GLY A 60 -4.81 3.31 14.06
N CYS A 61 -4.75 2.37 13.11
CA CYS A 61 -3.50 1.77 12.67
C CYS A 61 -2.71 2.72 11.76
N GLN A 62 -1.42 2.88 12.05
CA GLN A 62 -0.51 3.51 11.11
C GLN A 62 -0.28 2.58 9.91
N VAL A 63 -0.53 3.09 8.71
CA VAL A 63 -0.34 2.40 7.44
C VAL A 63 0.61 3.19 6.54
N GLY A 64 1.42 2.46 5.75
CA GLY A 64 2.31 3.05 4.75
C GLY A 64 1.72 2.96 3.36
N GLN A 65 1.44 4.10 2.72
CA GLN A 65 1.03 4.14 1.32
C GLN A 65 2.24 4.36 0.42
N ALA A 66 2.51 3.41 -0.48
CA ALA A 66 3.65 3.49 -1.39
C ALA A 66 3.34 4.40 -2.59
N ASP A 67 4.19 5.40 -2.82
CA ASP A 67 4.18 6.22 -4.03
C ASP A 67 5.33 5.86 -4.99
N LYS A 68 6.29 5.06 -4.54
CA LYS A 68 7.33 4.43 -5.36
C LYS A 68 7.60 3.00 -4.92
N ILE A 69 7.76 2.12 -5.90
CA ILE A 69 8.05 0.70 -5.72
C ILE A 69 9.08 0.28 -6.77
N ALA A 70 10.07 -0.52 -6.39
CA ALA A 70 11.06 -1.05 -7.33
C ALA A 70 10.44 -1.99 -8.38
N GLU A 71 11.03 -2.02 -9.58
CA GLU A 71 10.57 -2.85 -10.71
C GLU A 71 10.57 -4.35 -10.39
N PHE A 72 11.38 -4.81 -9.44
CA PHE A 72 11.38 -6.18 -8.95
C PHE A 72 9.97 -6.68 -8.53
N PHE A 73 9.12 -5.79 -8.03
CA PHE A 73 7.75 -6.14 -7.63
C PHE A 73 6.78 -6.28 -8.81
N ALA A 74 7.19 -5.97 -10.04
CA ALA A 74 6.37 -6.11 -11.23
C ALA A 74 6.06 -7.57 -11.55
N GLY A 75 4.78 -7.92 -11.62
CA GLY A 75 4.33 -9.28 -11.89
C GLY A 75 4.32 -10.22 -10.67
N VAL A 76 4.78 -9.77 -9.51
CA VAL A 76 4.63 -10.49 -8.24
C VAL A 76 3.20 -10.34 -7.74
N ARG A 77 2.55 -11.43 -7.30
CA ARG A 77 1.20 -11.36 -6.68
C ARG A 77 1.32 -11.03 -5.19
N ILE A 78 1.57 -9.76 -4.89
CA ILE A 78 1.49 -9.20 -3.55
C ILE A 78 0.53 -8.02 -3.57
N HIS A 79 -0.37 -7.96 -2.58
CA HIS A 79 -1.26 -6.80 -2.40
C HIS A 79 -0.43 -5.66 -1.81
N SER A 80 -0.68 -4.44 -2.26
CA SER A 80 0.11 -3.28 -1.86
C SER A 80 -0.82 -2.12 -1.53
N LEU A 81 -0.52 -1.37 -0.48
CA LEU A 81 -1.15 -0.06 -0.26
C LEU A 81 -0.48 0.97 -1.19
N SER A 82 -0.38 0.71 -2.49
CA SER A 82 0.24 1.64 -3.42
C SER A 82 -0.80 2.59 -4.00
N LYS A 83 -0.39 3.80 -4.36
CA LYS A 83 -1.16 4.64 -5.32
C LYS A 83 -0.72 4.30 -6.75
N PRO A 84 -1.60 4.48 -7.76
CA PRO A 84 -1.16 4.39 -9.15
C PRO A 84 -0.09 5.45 -9.42
N ALA A 85 1.04 5.03 -9.99
CA ALA A 85 2.05 5.96 -10.49
C ALA A 85 1.46 6.70 -11.69
N THR A 86 1.50 8.02 -11.66
CA THR A 86 1.22 8.89 -12.82
C THR A 86 2.29 8.71 -13.89
#